data_AF-A0A3G9H514-F1
#
_entry.id   AF-A0A3G9H514-F1
#
_cell.length_a   1.000
_cell.length_b   1.000
_cell.length_c   1.000
_cell.angle_alpha   90.00
_cell.angle_beta   90.00
_cell.angle_gamma   90.00
#
_symmetry.space_group_name_H-M   'P 1'
#
loop_
_entity.id
_entity.type
_entity.pdbx_description
1 polymer ?
#
loop_
_entity_poly.entity_id
_entity_poly.type
_entity_poly.pdbx_seq_one_letter_code
_entity_poly.pdbx_strand_id
1 'polypeptide(L)'
;MTNLERVATEIKTVGLYDLILQDVQKILGKNRPTTEEILKVIEEHPEILRDYKQTNVEYNLSNIHIKDIPLEGLEGECRQKAAKVNENLSVLREIEKYTLDFANSSTLVIIFSVEFFVLFSVQYFIVLLNLKAYQWYIYGLFALSIAVAWWYAKREQRKYEYENGRFERLYDETLRLMESLEEQGCVKKSDLWIMESDEHV
;
A
#
# COMPACT_ATOMS: atom_id res chain seq x y z
N MET A 1 11.73 -2.16 -8.23
CA MET A 1 12.18 -2.54 -6.87
C MET A 1 11.34 -3.66 -6.25
N THR A 2 10.42 -4.28 -6.99
CA THR A 2 9.64 -5.44 -6.56
C THR A 2 10.18 -6.68 -7.25
N ASN A 3 10.43 -7.75 -6.49
CA ASN A 3 10.89 -9.04 -7.03
C ASN A 3 9.67 -9.91 -7.36
N LEU A 4 9.38 -10.15 -8.64
CA LEU A 4 8.21 -10.89 -9.10
C LEU A 4 8.26 -12.39 -8.75
N GLU A 5 9.45 -13.00 -8.68
CA GLU A 5 9.59 -14.40 -8.27
C GLU A 5 9.18 -14.58 -6.80
N ARG A 6 9.56 -13.62 -5.95
CA ARG A 6 9.10 -13.55 -4.57
C ARG A 6 7.58 -13.36 -4.51
N VAL A 7 7.02 -12.41 -5.27
CA VAL A 7 5.56 -12.20 -5.35
C VAL A 7 4.83 -13.49 -5.71
N ALA A 8 5.28 -14.20 -6.76
CA ALA A 8 4.66 -15.44 -7.20
C ALA A 8 4.76 -16.55 -6.14
N THR A 9 5.89 -16.61 -5.42
CA THR A 9 6.09 -17.56 -4.32
C THR A 9 5.14 -17.25 -3.16
N GLU A 10 5.09 -15.99 -2.74
CA GLU A 10 4.22 -15.54 -1.67
C GLU A 10 2.73 -15.77 -1.97
N ILE A 11 2.27 -15.42 -3.17
CA ILE A 11 0.89 -15.69 -3.62
C ILE A 11 0.56 -17.19 -3.51
N LYS A 12 1.53 -18.05 -3.81
CA LYS A 12 1.35 -19.50 -3.78
C LYS A 12 1.32 -20.08 -2.37
N THR A 13 2.09 -19.51 -1.44
CA THR A 13 2.40 -20.17 -0.15
C THR A 13 1.88 -19.46 1.08
N VAL A 14 1.64 -18.15 1.03
CA VAL A 14 1.24 -17.34 2.18
C VAL A 14 -0.27 -17.12 2.14
N GLY A 15 -0.98 -17.56 3.18
CA GLY A 15 -2.44 -17.51 3.24
C GLY A 15 -3.05 -16.11 3.17
N LEU A 16 -2.27 -15.07 3.47
CA LEU A 16 -2.66 -13.67 3.28
C LEU A 16 -3.15 -13.40 1.84
N TYR A 17 -2.58 -14.07 0.85
CA TYR A 17 -2.85 -13.84 -0.56
C TYR A 17 -3.79 -14.90 -1.18
N ASP A 18 -4.49 -15.69 -0.37
CA ASP A 18 -5.36 -16.77 -0.85
C ASP A 18 -6.44 -16.28 -1.84
N LEU A 19 -6.97 -15.07 -1.65
CA LEU A 19 -7.94 -14.48 -2.59
C LEU A 19 -7.32 -14.22 -3.96
N ILE A 20 -6.09 -13.71 -3.99
CA ILE A 20 -5.34 -13.46 -5.22
C ILE A 20 -5.01 -14.79 -5.90
N LEU A 21 -4.58 -15.79 -5.11
CA LEU A 21 -4.33 -17.13 -5.61
C LEU A 21 -5.59 -17.75 -6.25
N GLN A 22 -6.76 -17.57 -5.65
CA GLN A 22 -8.03 -18.03 -6.23
C GLN A 22 -8.32 -17.37 -7.58
N ASP A 23 -8.00 -16.09 -7.75
CA ASP A 23 -8.19 -15.42 -9.04
C ASP A 23 -7.20 -15.92 -10.09
N VAL A 24 -5.94 -16.17 -9.72
CA VAL A 24 -4.97 -16.85 -10.60
C VAL A 24 -5.45 -18.26 -10.99
N GLN A 25 -6.01 -19.02 -10.05
CA GLN A 25 -6.57 -20.35 -10.32
C GLN A 25 -7.75 -20.30 -11.30
N LYS A 26 -8.62 -19.29 -11.19
CA LYS A 26 -9.74 -19.06 -12.13
C LYS A 26 -9.23 -18.72 -13.53
N ILE A 27 -8.24 -17.83 -13.63
CA ILE A 27 -7.62 -17.45 -14.92
C ILE A 27 -7.03 -18.69 -15.62
N LEU A 28 -6.32 -19.53 -14.88
CA LEU A 28 -5.67 -20.72 -15.43
C LEU A 28 -6.59 -21.95 -15.57
N GLY A 29 -7.76 -21.93 -14.94
CA GLY A 29 -8.65 -23.09 -14.84
C GLY A 29 -8.04 -24.28 -14.10
N LYS A 30 -7.14 -24.04 -13.14
CA LYS A 30 -6.38 -25.07 -12.40
C LYS A 30 -6.36 -24.78 -10.91
N ASN A 31 -6.53 -25.82 -10.09
CA ASN A 31 -6.53 -25.70 -8.62
C ASN A 31 -5.14 -25.53 -8.00
N ARG A 32 -4.07 -25.91 -8.70
CA ARG A 32 -2.70 -25.91 -8.16
C ARG A 32 -1.72 -25.38 -9.21
N PRO A 33 -1.69 -24.07 -9.43
CA PRO A 33 -0.74 -23.47 -10.36
C PRO A 33 0.69 -23.57 -9.82
N THR A 34 1.66 -23.71 -10.72
CA THR A 34 3.08 -23.63 -10.36
C THR A 34 3.52 -22.17 -10.18
N THR A 35 4.69 -21.94 -9.59
CA THR A 35 5.18 -20.56 -9.37
C THR A 35 5.44 -19.86 -10.70
N GLU A 36 5.90 -20.59 -11.71
CA GLU A 36 6.12 -20.10 -13.07
C GLU A 36 4.81 -19.76 -13.79
N GLU A 37 3.75 -20.53 -13.55
CA GLU A 37 2.41 -20.22 -14.08
C GLU A 37 1.85 -18.96 -13.42
N ILE A 38 2.02 -18.81 -12.10
CA ILE A 38 1.61 -17.60 -11.38
C ILE A 38 2.39 -16.39 -11.89
N LEU A 39 3.70 -16.52 -12.10
CA LEU A 39 4.55 -15.46 -12.63
C LEU A 39 4.08 -14.98 -14.01
N LYS A 40 3.74 -15.92 -14.91
CA LYS A 40 3.17 -15.58 -16.22
C LYS A 40 1.83 -14.86 -16.10
N VAL A 41 0.96 -15.30 -15.19
CA VAL A 41 -0.32 -14.63 -14.96
C VAL A 41 -0.08 -13.21 -14.44
N ILE A 42 0.89 -12.99 -13.54
CA ILE A 42 1.25 -11.63 -13.07
C ILE A 42 1.68 -10.71 -14.23
N GLU A 43 2.40 -11.25 -15.22
CA GLU A 43 2.84 -10.51 -16.40
C GLU A 43 1.70 -10.21 -17.39
N GLU A 44 0.82 -11.18 -17.61
CA GLU A 44 -0.33 -11.07 -18.54
C GLU A 44 -1.51 -10.30 -17.93
N HIS A 45 -1.66 -10.35 -16.61
CA HIS A 45 -2.76 -9.80 -15.81
C HIS A 45 -2.22 -8.85 -14.72
N PRO A 46 -1.90 -7.59 -15.05
CA PRO A 46 -1.28 -6.64 -14.12
C PRO A 46 -2.16 -6.32 -12.90
N GLU A 47 -3.46 -6.58 -12.96
CA GLU A 47 -4.38 -6.54 -11.82
C GLU A 47 -3.91 -7.43 -10.66
N ILE A 48 -3.34 -8.61 -10.93
CA ILE A 48 -2.86 -9.53 -9.89
C ILE A 48 -1.73 -8.89 -9.07
N LEU A 49 -0.78 -8.23 -9.75
CA LEU A 49 0.30 -7.51 -9.06
C LEU A 49 -0.23 -6.32 -8.28
N ARG A 50 -1.21 -5.61 -8.82
CA ARG A 50 -1.83 -4.47 -8.14
C ARG A 50 -2.53 -4.92 -6.86
N ASP A 51 -3.27 -6.01 -6.91
CA ASP A 51 -4.04 -6.53 -5.78
C ASP A 51 -3.10 -7.09 -4.69
N TYR A 52 -1.98 -7.72 -5.10
CA TYR A 52 -0.90 -8.08 -4.18
C TYR A 52 -0.32 -6.85 -3.48
N LYS A 53 0.01 -5.82 -4.25
CA LYS A 53 0.58 -4.58 -3.70
C LYS A 53 -0.37 -3.89 -2.74
N GLN A 54 -1.65 -3.86 -3.10
CA GLN A 54 -2.70 -3.31 -2.26
C GLN A 54 -2.82 -4.09 -0.96
N THR A 55 -2.88 -5.41 -1.01
CA THR A 55 -2.93 -6.28 0.19
C THR A 55 -1.75 -5.98 1.11
N ASN A 56 -0.54 -5.86 0.57
CA ASN A 56 0.62 -5.52 1.37
C ASN A 56 0.48 -4.19 2.09
N VAL A 57 0.09 -3.15 1.37
CA VAL A 57 -0.07 -1.84 1.98
C VAL A 57 -1.15 -1.83 3.07
N GLU A 58 -2.27 -2.52 2.84
CA GLU A 58 -3.35 -2.66 3.84
C GLU A 58 -2.90 -3.34 5.13
N TYR A 59 -1.96 -4.29 5.02
CA TYR A 59 -1.37 -5.01 6.15
C TYR A 59 -0.06 -4.39 6.66
N ASN A 60 0.32 -3.20 6.19
CA ASN A 60 1.57 -2.50 6.51
C ASN A 60 2.85 -3.28 6.16
N LEU A 61 2.77 -4.09 5.11
CA LEU A 61 3.88 -4.82 4.52
C LEU A 61 4.41 -4.02 3.32
N SER A 62 5.73 -4.02 3.12
CA SER A 62 6.32 -3.24 2.03
C SER A 62 6.42 -4.03 0.72
N ASN A 63 6.09 -3.41 -0.42
CA ASN A 63 6.31 -3.97 -1.75
C ASN A 63 7.71 -3.70 -2.30
N ILE A 64 8.58 -3.08 -1.50
CA ILE A 64 9.97 -2.81 -1.83
C ILE A 64 10.81 -3.99 -1.34
N HIS A 65 11.15 -4.88 -2.26
CA HIS A 65 11.88 -6.12 -1.95
C HIS A 65 13.40 -5.91 -1.99
N ILE A 66 13.88 -4.70 -1.72
CA ILE A 66 15.30 -4.34 -1.77
C ILE A 66 15.78 -3.98 -0.37
N LYS A 67 16.88 -4.62 0.06
CA LYS A 67 17.59 -4.33 1.32
C LYS A 67 18.38 -3.04 1.20
N ASP A 68 18.67 -2.45 2.35
CA ASP A 68 19.59 -1.33 2.43
C ASP A 68 20.99 -1.79 1.98
N ILE A 69 21.69 -0.91 1.27
CA ILE A 69 23.03 -1.16 0.74
C ILE A 69 24.03 -1.06 1.90
N PRO A 70 24.86 -2.09 2.15
CA PRO A 70 25.94 -2.02 3.14
C PRO A 70 26.93 -0.94 2.71
N LEU A 71 27.25 -0.02 3.63
CA LEU A 71 28.15 1.09 3.34
C LEU A 71 29.62 0.72 3.63
N GLU A 72 29.87 -0.45 4.22
CA GLU A 72 31.20 -0.97 4.47
C GLU A 72 31.92 -1.28 3.14
N GLY A 73 33.13 -0.74 2.96
CA GLY A 73 33.92 -0.95 1.74
C GLY A 73 33.57 -0.03 0.56
N LEU A 74 32.52 0.78 0.67
CA LEU A 74 32.23 1.84 -0.30
C LEU A 74 32.95 3.14 0.08
N GLU A 75 33.63 3.74 -0.89
CA GLU A 75 34.34 5.02 -0.75
C GLU A 75 33.83 6.06 -1.75
N GLY A 76 34.10 7.33 -1.46
CA GLY A 76 33.81 8.45 -2.37
C GLY A 76 32.35 8.54 -2.82
N GLU A 77 32.16 8.66 -4.13
CA GLU A 77 30.86 8.85 -4.78
C GLU A 77 29.92 7.64 -4.58
N CYS A 78 30.45 6.41 -4.63
CA CYS A 78 29.68 5.18 -4.41
C CYS A 78 29.00 5.21 -3.02
N ARG A 79 29.75 5.61 -1.98
CA ARG A 79 29.23 5.67 -0.60
C ARG A 79 28.11 6.70 -0.46
N GLN A 80 28.27 7.87 -1.08
CA GLN A 80 27.29 8.95 -1.02
C GLN A 80 25.98 8.55 -1.70
N LYS A 81 26.07 7.98 -2.91
CA LYS A 81 24.90 7.48 -3.64
C LYS A 81 24.20 6.34 -2.92
N ALA A 82 24.96 5.38 -2.37
CA ALA A 82 24.40 4.28 -1.58
C ALA A 82 23.68 4.77 -0.32
N ALA A 83 24.26 5.74 0.41
CA ALA A 83 23.59 6.36 1.55
C ALA A 83 22.29 7.07 1.13
N LYS A 84 22.29 7.74 -0.03
CA LYS A 84 21.10 8.40 -0.56
C LYS A 84 20.02 7.39 -0.96
N VAL A 85 20.40 6.26 -1.56
CA VAL A 85 19.47 5.15 -1.86
C VAL A 85 18.85 4.64 -0.56
N ASN A 86 19.63 4.40 0.50
CA ASN A 86 19.09 3.92 1.78
C ASN A 86 18.12 4.94 2.42
N GLU A 87 18.45 6.23 2.38
CA GLU A 87 17.55 7.30 2.83
C GLU A 87 16.24 7.28 2.04
N ASN A 88 16.33 7.19 0.71
CA ASN A 88 15.16 7.13 -0.15
C ASN A 88 14.33 5.87 0.10
N LEU A 89 14.95 4.69 0.27
CA LEU A 89 14.26 3.43 0.57
C LEU A 89 13.48 3.54 1.88
N SER A 90 14.05 4.15 2.92
CA SER A 90 13.35 4.39 4.19
C SER A 90 12.10 5.25 4.00
N VAL A 91 12.23 6.38 3.30
CA VAL A 91 11.11 7.29 3.01
C VAL A 91 10.06 6.60 2.12
N LEU A 92 10.49 5.85 1.11
CA LEU A 92 9.59 5.12 0.20
C LEU A 92 8.73 4.12 0.98
N ARG A 93 9.32 3.33 1.89
CA ARG A 93 8.58 2.39 2.76
C ARG A 93 7.57 3.12 3.65
N GLU A 94 7.92 4.29 4.19
CA GLU A 94 7.03 5.08 5.05
C GLU A 94 5.79 5.63 4.31
N ILE A 95 6.00 6.15 3.09
CA ILE A 95 4.95 6.81 2.31
C ILE A 95 4.22 5.86 1.36
N GLU A 96 4.64 4.59 1.28
CA GLU A 96 4.02 3.55 0.45
C GLU A 96 2.51 3.42 0.69
N LYS A 97 2.06 3.66 1.93
CA LYS A 97 0.64 3.68 2.29
C LYS A 97 -0.24 4.65 1.50
N TYR A 98 0.36 5.71 0.97
CA TYR A 98 -0.34 6.70 0.17
C TYR A 98 -0.47 6.31 -1.31
N THR A 99 0.11 5.17 -1.72
CA THR A 99 -0.08 4.61 -3.07
C THR A 99 -1.45 3.94 -3.24
N LEU A 100 -2.15 3.65 -2.14
CA LEU A 100 -3.54 3.20 -2.18
C LEU A 100 -4.46 4.33 -2.65
N ASP A 101 -5.50 3.96 -3.40
CA ASP A 101 -6.60 4.87 -3.67
C ASP A 101 -7.23 5.31 -2.33
N PHE A 102 -7.37 6.63 -2.14
CA PHE A 102 -8.03 7.19 -0.96
C PHE A 102 -9.43 6.60 -0.76
N ALA A 103 -10.14 6.26 -1.84
CA ALA A 103 -11.45 5.60 -1.77
C ALA A 103 -11.41 4.24 -1.06
N ASN A 104 -10.30 3.51 -1.22
CA ASN A 104 -10.05 2.20 -0.60
C ASN A 104 -9.22 2.31 0.67
N SER A 105 -8.84 3.53 1.08
CA SER A 105 -8.06 3.73 2.30
C SER A 105 -8.87 3.43 3.55
N SER A 106 -8.20 2.86 4.55
CA SER A 106 -8.76 2.66 5.89
C SER A 106 -9.23 3.99 6.52
N THR A 107 -8.59 5.12 6.18
CA THR A 107 -9.00 6.45 6.63
C THR A 107 -10.44 6.78 6.23
N LEU A 108 -10.81 6.60 4.95
CA LEU A 108 -12.15 6.93 4.49
C LEU A 108 -13.20 5.98 5.07
N VAL A 109 -12.88 4.69 5.13
CA VAL A 109 -13.75 3.67 5.74
C VAL A 109 -14.03 3.99 7.21
N ILE A 110 -13.02 4.41 7.98
CA ILE A 110 -13.17 4.81 9.38
C ILE A 110 -14.08 6.03 9.50
N ILE A 111 -13.86 7.07 8.67
CA ILE A 111 -14.69 8.29 8.68
C ILE A 111 -16.16 7.92 8.45
N PHE A 112 -16.47 7.13 7.42
CA PHE A 112 -17.85 6.72 7.15
C PHE A 112 -18.42 5.83 8.26
N SER A 113 -17.64 4.88 8.78
CA SER A 113 -18.11 3.97 9.83
C SER A 113 -18.51 4.70 11.10
N VAL A 114 -17.73 5.71 11.51
CA VAL A 114 -18.05 6.57 12.66
C VAL A 114 -19.31 7.38 12.39
N GLU A 115 -19.44 8.03 11.23
CA GLU A 115 -20.63 8.83 10.90
C GLU A 115 -21.90 7.97 10.82
N PHE A 116 -21.82 6.78 10.23
CA PHE A 116 -22.94 5.83 10.22
C PHE A 116 -23.33 5.39 11.63
N PHE A 117 -22.35 5.06 12.47
CA PHE A 117 -22.61 4.68 13.85
C PHE A 117 -23.29 5.79 14.65
N VAL A 118 -22.82 7.03 14.48
CA VAL A 118 -23.43 8.22 15.11
C VAL A 118 -24.85 8.42 14.61
N LEU A 119 -25.10 8.33 13.30
CA LEU A 119 -26.43 8.45 12.71
C LEU A 119 -27.42 7.43 13.30
N PHE A 120 -27.04 6.15 13.32
CA PHE A 120 -27.88 5.09 13.88
C PHE A 120 -28.14 5.30 15.38
N SER A 121 -27.11 5.69 16.13
CA SER A 121 -27.23 5.97 17.56
C SER A 121 -28.18 7.14 17.81
N VAL A 122 -28.03 8.23 17.06
CA VAL A 122 -28.90 9.41 17.14
C VAL A 122 -30.34 9.06 16.81
N GLN A 123 -30.58 8.30 15.73
CA GLN A 123 -31.90 7.83 15.35
C GLN A 123 -32.54 6.98 16.46
N TYR A 124 -31.76 6.09 17.05
CA TYR A 124 -32.20 5.25 18.16
C TYR A 124 -32.63 6.09 19.38
N PHE A 125 -31.86 7.10 19.78
CA PHE A 125 -32.21 7.99 20.88
C PHE A 125 -33.45 8.84 20.60
N ILE A 126 -33.65 9.32 19.38
CA ILE A 126 -34.86 10.07 19.01
C ILE A 126 -36.11 9.22 19.25
N VAL A 127 -36.07 7.94 18.86
CA VAL A 127 -37.18 7.00 19.04
C VAL A 127 -37.37 6.65 20.51
N LEU A 128 -36.30 6.28 21.22
CA LEU A 128 -36.37 5.80 22.60
C LEU A 128 -36.80 6.90 23.59
N LEU A 129 -36.28 8.11 23.41
CA LEU A 129 -36.56 9.25 24.29
C LEU A 129 -37.74 10.11 23.80
N ASN A 130 -38.41 9.70 22.72
CA ASN A 130 -39.54 10.43 22.10
C ASN A 130 -39.21 11.90 21.77
N LEU A 131 -38.01 12.17 21.24
CA LEU A 131 -37.51 13.52 20.95
C LEU A 131 -37.98 14.05 19.58
N LYS A 132 -39.16 13.62 19.09
CA LYS A 132 -39.67 13.97 17.75
C LYS A 132 -39.73 15.47 17.49
N ALA A 133 -40.05 16.27 18.51
CA ALA A 133 -40.10 17.73 18.39
C ALA A 133 -38.73 18.37 18.08
N TYR A 134 -37.63 17.74 18.52
CA TYR A 134 -36.27 18.25 18.32
C TYR A 134 -35.54 17.58 17.15
N GLN A 135 -36.20 16.65 16.46
CA GLN A 135 -35.63 15.85 15.37
C GLN A 135 -34.91 16.70 14.31
N TRP A 136 -35.49 17.84 13.93
CA TRP A 136 -34.89 18.75 12.95
C TRP A 136 -33.60 19.41 13.43
N TYR A 137 -33.52 19.80 14.72
CA TYR A 137 -32.30 20.37 15.29
C TYR A 137 -31.19 19.32 15.38
N ILE A 138 -31.55 18.10 15.75
CA ILE A 138 -30.63 16.98 15.87
C ILE A 138 -30.06 16.60 14.49
N TYR A 139 -30.92 16.47 13.47
CA TYR A 139 -30.47 16.22 12.10
C TYR A 139 -29.71 17.41 11.51
N GLY A 140 -30.06 18.64 11.86
CA GLY A 140 -29.31 19.83 11.44
C GLY A 140 -27.88 19.83 11.99
N LEU A 141 -27.70 19.46 13.26
CA LEU A 141 -26.38 19.30 13.86
C LEU A 141 -25.60 18.14 13.21
N PHE A 142 -26.27 17.03 12.91
CA PHE A 142 -25.65 15.90 12.21
C PHE A 142 -25.25 16.25 10.77
N ALA A 143 -26.06 17.03 10.05
CA ALA A 143 -25.67 17.52 8.73
C ALA A 143 -24.40 18.37 8.78
N LEU A 144 -24.21 19.13 9.87
CA LEU A 144 -22.98 19.88 10.10
C LEU A 144 -21.78 18.96 10.39
N SER A 145 -21.95 17.85 11.12
CA SER A 145 -20.86 16.88 11.33
C SER A 145 -20.43 16.26 10.01
N ILE A 146 -21.37 15.86 9.16
CA ILE A 146 -21.08 15.36 7.80
C ILE A 146 -20.30 16.40 7.00
N ALA A 147 -20.67 17.68 7.05
CA ALA A 147 -19.96 18.73 6.33
C ALA A 147 -18.50 18.87 6.80
N VAL A 148 -18.25 18.78 8.11
CA VAL A 148 -16.90 18.79 8.69
C VAL A 148 -16.11 17.54 8.28
N ALA A 149 -16.72 16.36 8.36
CA ALA A 149 -16.12 15.10 7.94
C ALA A 149 -15.76 15.11 6.45
N TRP A 150 -16.63 15.65 5.60
CA TRP A 150 -16.39 15.82 4.17
C TRP A 150 -15.21 16.77 3.90
N TRP A 151 -15.14 17.89 4.62
CA TRP A 151 -14.01 18.82 4.51
C TRP A 151 -12.69 18.16 4.92
N TYR A 152 -12.70 17.41 6.02
CA TYR A 152 -11.54 16.64 6.49
C TYR A 152 -11.12 15.58 5.46
N ALA A 153 -12.07 14.79 4.94
CA ALA A 153 -11.81 13.79 3.91
C ALA A 153 -11.21 14.42 2.65
N LYS A 154 -11.70 15.59 2.22
CA LYS A 154 -11.14 16.30 1.06
C LYS A 154 -9.71 16.80 1.30
N ARG A 155 -9.39 17.18 2.54
CA ARG A 155 -8.02 17.56 2.92
C ARG A 155 -7.09 16.35 2.90
N GLU A 156 -7.51 15.23 3.46
CA GLU A 156 -6.72 13.99 3.43
C GLU A 156 -6.53 13.47 2.00
N GLN A 157 -7.57 13.52 1.14
CA GLN A 157 -7.45 13.15 -0.27
C GLN A 157 -6.29 13.89 -0.97
N ARG A 158 -6.17 15.21 -0.76
CA ARG A 158 -5.06 16.00 -1.33
C ARG A 158 -3.70 15.57 -0.81
N LYS A 159 -3.61 15.12 0.44
CA LYS A 159 -2.38 14.60 1.03
C LYS A 159 -1.98 13.28 0.37
N TYR A 160 -2.93 12.37 0.16
CA TYR A 160 -2.70 11.13 -0.59
C TYR A 160 -2.19 11.42 -2.00
N GLU A 161 -2.83 12.33 -2.74
CA GLU A 161 -2.39 12.73 -4.08
C GLU A 161 -0.96 13.30 -4.09
N TYR A 162 -0.63 14.16 -3.11
CA TYR A 162 0.70 14.76 -2.99
C TYR A 162 1.78 13.73 -2.65
N GLU A 163 1.54 12.89 -1.65
CA GLU A 163 2.50 11.87 -1.21
C GLU A 163 2.66 10.75 -2.25
N ASN A 164 1.59 10.36 -2.96
CA ASN A 164 1.72 9.42 -4.08
C ASN A 164 2.61 9.98 -5.19
N GLY A 165 2.41 11.26 -5.57
CA GLY A 165 3.29 11.92 -6.54
C GLY A 165 4.73 12.08 -6.05
N ARG A 166 4.95 12.18 -4.73
CA ARG A 166 6.29 12.15 -4.12
C ARG A 166 6.90 10.75 -4.16
N PHE A 167 6.11 9.72 -3.88
CA PHE A 167 6.52 8.33 -3.96
C PHE A 167 7.00 7.99 -5.37
N GLU A 168 6.21 8.30 -6.41
CA GLU A 168 6.59 8.05 -7.81
C GLU A 168 7.92 8.72 -8.18
N ARG A 169 8.09 10.01 -7.85
CA ARG A 169 9.35 10.73 -8.14
C ARG A 169 10.54 10.12 -7.41
N LEU A 170 10.39 9.82 -6.13
CA LEU A 170 11.46 9.27 -5.30
C LEU A 170 11.79 7.84 -5.72
N TYR A 171 10.80 7.08 -6.18
CA TYR A 171 10.97 5.74 -6.72
C TYR A 171 11.83 5.77 -7.98
N ASP A 172 11.50 6.63 -8.93
CA ASP A 172 12.26 6.81 -10.17
C ASP A 172 13.69 7.32 -9.91
N GLU A 173 13.84 8.28 -9.00
CA GLU A 173 15.16 8.79 -8.59
C GLU A 173 16.02 7.67 -8.00
N THR A 174 15.44 6.87 -7.10
CA THR A 174 16.13 5.77 -6.44
C THR A 174 16.51 4.69 -7.43
N LEU A 175 15.63 4.38 -8.40
CA LEU A 175 15.92 3.42 -9.45
C LEU A 175 17.13 3.85 -10.30
N ARG A 176 17.17 5.13 -10.71
CA ARG A 176 18.29 5.70 -11.46
C ARG A 176 19.59 5.71 -10.65
N LEU A 177 19.51 6.02 -9.35
CA LEU A 177 20.68 5.97 -8.47
C LEU A 177 21.23 4.55 -8.35
N MET A 178 20.35 3.56 -8.19
CA MET A 178 20.71 2.15 -8.16
C MET A 178 21.35 1.69 -9.48
N GLU A 179 20.77 2.05 -10.63
CA GLU A 179 21.35 1.76 -11.94
C GLU A 179 22.75 2.36 -12.07
N SER A 180 22.93 3.61 -11.65
CA SER A 180 24.26 4.26 -11.69
C SER A 180 25.29 3.58 -10.78
N LEU A 181 24.87 3.03 -9.63
CA LEU A 181 25.75 2.28 -8.72
C LEU A 181 26.16 0.93 -9.33
N GLU A 182 25.26 0.30 -10.08
CA GLU A 182 25.51 -0.97 -10.76
C GLU A 182 26.43 -0.79 -11.98
N GLU A 183 26.22 0.28 -12.78
CA GLU A 183 27.11 0.65 -13.88
C GLU A 183 28.53 0.98 -13.42
N GLN A 184 28.65 1.63 -12.25
CA GLN A 184 29.94 1.94 -11.62
C GLN A 184 30.60 0.71 -10.96
N GLY A 185 29.92 -0.44 -10.93
CA GLY A 185 30.40 -1.65 -10.27
C GLY A 185 30.47 -1.55 -8.74
N CYS A 186 29.85 -0.53 -8.15
CA CYS A 186 29.84 -0.32 -6.70
C CYS A 186 28.99 -1.40 -6.00
N VAL A 187 27.84 -1.76 -6.59
CA VAL A 187 26.86 -2.67 -5.98
C VAL A 187 26.14 -3.46 -7.08
N LYS A 188 25.82 -4.73 -6.83
CA LYS A 188 24.94 -5.52 -7.71
C LYS A 188 23.54 -5.57 -7.16
N LYS A 189 22.55 -5.27 -8.01
CA LYS A 189 21.14 -5.28 -7.58
C LYS A 189 20.66 -6.67 -7.17
N SER A 190 21.20 -7.73 -7.78
CA SER A 190 20.91 -9.12 -7.45
C SER A 190 21.15 -9.45 -5.97
N ASP A 191 22.18 -8.84 -5.39
CA ASP A 191 22.66 -9.17 -4.04
C ASP A 191 21.83 -8.49 -2.95
N LEU A 192 21.00 -7.51 -3.34
CA LEU A 192 20.15 -6.73 -2.44
C LEU A 192 18.71 -7.26 -2.35
N TRP A 193 18.34 -8.27 -3.14
CA TRP A 193 16.98 -8.78 -3.12
C TRP A 193 16.64 -9.46 -1.79
N ILE A 194 15.49 -9.10 -1.23
CA ILE A 194 14.86 -9.81 -0.12
C ILE A 194 14.08 -10.97 -0.73
N MET A 195 14.56 -12.20 -0.53
CA MET A 195 13.93 -13.43 -1.07
C MET A 195 12.83 -13.98 -0.16
N GLU A 196 12.94 -13.77 1.15
CA GLU A 196 11.97 -14.21 2.15
C GLU A 196 11.68 -13.04 3.09
N SER A 197 10.40 -12.84 3.44
CA SER A 197 9.98 -11.88 4.46
C SER A 197 9.79 -12.61 5.79
N ASP A 198 10.48 -12.16 6.83
CA ASP A 198 10.18 -12.60 8.20
C ASP A 198 8.83 -12.03 8.70
N GLU A 199 8.24 -11.06 7.99
CA GLU A 199 7.01 -10.36 8.36
C GLU A 199 5.72 -11.12 8.01
N HIS A 200 5.80 -12.22 7.25
CA HIS A 200 4.64 -13.01 6.79
C HIS A 200 4.41 -14.31 7.58
N VAL A 201 4.97 -14.45 8.80
CA VAL A 201 4.83 -15.63 9.68
C VAL A 201 3.52 -15.62 10.47
#